data_AF-A0A2V5I144-F1
#
_entry.id   AF-A0A2V5I144-F1
#
_cell.length_a   1.000
_cell.length_b   1.000
_cell.length_c   1.000
_cell.angle_alpha   90.00
_cell.angle_beta   90.00
_cell.angle_gamma   90.00
#
_symmetry.space_group_name_H-M   'P 1'
#
loop_
_entity.id
_entity.type
_entity.pdbx_description
1 polymer ?
#
loop_
_entity_poly.entity_id
_entity_poly.type
_entity_poly.pdbx_seq_one_letter_code
_entity_poly.pdbx_strand_id
1 'polypeptide(L)'
;MSSSEGAPESWISSFCSLMGHEFFAEVSEDFIEDDFNLTGLQSQVPMYKEALEMILDVEPEEEDEDEEEEEEEEDEDEILGDDKPPGYRRAGERRHARVASDLSVIESSAELLYGLIHQRYITSRPGIQQMLEKYEMQHFGVCPRVYCNGCRVLPVGRSDTPGQETVKLFCPSCQDLYTPPNSRFHSVDGAFFGTTFGCLFFMTFPDLDIGSRMDNSLSALSPTRSSSLTSSSINNQVSPDVPPPNQPVEINGMRTVNFSPGLGPGRIYESRIYGFRVSERSRSGPRMKWLRMKPIDIRELDEMSRYEALHGEADNDGDTEMGSGNGAAAQNAAIARRKKAPMRRRRYNPDQMSINGAEAG
;
A
#
# COMPACT_ATOMS: atom_id res chain seq x y z
N MET A 1 -29.30 -26.78 20.33
CA MET A 1 -28.83 -25.39 20.25
C MET A 1 -28.75 -25.06 18.78
N SER A 2 -29.52 -24.07 18.33
CA SER A 2 -29.57 -23.66 16.92
C SER A 2 -28.18 -23.27 16.44
N SER A 3 -27.67 -23.99 15.45
CA SER A 3 -26.74 -23.39 14.49
C SER A 3 -27.60 -22.82 13.38
N SER A 4 -27.55 -21.51 13.19
CA SER A 4 -28.12 -20.83 12.03
C SER A 4 -27.68 -21.55 10.75
N GLU A 5 -28.63 -22.01 9.94
CA GLU A 5 -28.37 -22.31 8.53
C GLU A 5 -27.69 -21.08 7.93
N GLY A 6 -26.44 -21.27 7.49
CA GLY A 6 -25.55 -20.18 7.13
C GLY A 6 -26.10 -19.41 5.95
N ALA A 7 -26.10 -18.08 6.06
CA ALA A 7 -26.25 -17.23 4.89
C ALA A 7 -25.21 -17.64 3.84
N PRO A 8 -25.54 -17.55 2.53
CA PRO A 8 -24.55 -17.76 1.48
C PRO A 8 -23.33 -16.85 1.73
N GLU A 9 -22.14 -17.39 1.47
CA GLU A 9 -20.90 -16.61 1.58
C GLU A 9 -20.89 -15.55 0.47
N SER A 10 -20.71 -14.27 0.80
CA SER A 10 -20.70 -13.21 -0.21
C SER A 10 -19.49 -13.33 -1.13
N TRP A 11 -19.59 -12.78 -2.34
CA TRP A 11 -18.50 -12.73 -3.30
C TRP A 11 -17.22 -12.18 -2.67
N ILE A 12 -17.34 -11.11 -1.87
CA ILE A 12 -16.21 -10.47 -1.16
C ILE A 12 -15.53 -11.44 -0.19
N SER A 13 -16.31 -12.15 0.65
CA SER A 13 -15.76 -13.14 1.60
C SER A 13 -15.08 -14.29 0.85
N SER A 14 -15.73 -14.78 -0.21
CA SER A 14 -15.19 -15.84 -1.07
C SER A 14 -13.86 -15.41 -1.72
N PHE A 15 -13.82 -14.21 -2.31
CA PHE A 15 -12.61 -13.64 -2.93
C PHE A 15 -11.47 -13.47 -1.94
N CYS A 16 -11.74 -12.93 -0.74
CA CYS A 16 -10.72 -12.73 0.30
C CYS A 16 -10.23 -14.05 0.92
N SER A 17 -11.03 -15.11 0.84
CA SER A 17 -10.69 -16.46 1.30
C SER A 17 -9.85 -17.26 0.31
N LEU A 18 -9.72 -16.80 -0.94
CA LEU A 18 -8.89 -17.45 -1.95
C LEU A 18 -7.41 -17.52 -1.54
N MET A 19 -6.75 -18.60 -1.95
CA MET A 19 -5.33 -18.78 -1.70
C MET A 19 -4.51 -17.68 -2.39
N GLY A 20 -3.74 -16.92 -1.61
CA GLY A 20 -2.97 -15.77 -2.09
C GLY A 20 -3.64 -14.42 -1.82
N HIS A 21 -4.92 -14.40 -1.44
CA HIS A 21 -5.68 -13.18 -1.17
C HIS A 21 -5.70 -12.80 0.32
N GLU A 22 -4.84 -13.42 1.13
CA GLU A 22 -4.83 -13.20 2.58
C GLU A 22 -4.46 -11.75 2.98
N PHE A 23 -3.87 -11.00 2.06
CA PHE A 23 -3.49 -9.59 2.28
C PHE A 23 -4.66 -8.62 2.14
N PHE A 24 -5.74 -9.00 1.47
CA PHE A 24 -6.90 -8.12 1.30
C PHE A 24 -7.66 -7.94 2.62
N ALA A 25 -8.21 -6.74 2.82
CA ALA A 25 -9.29 -6.48 3.75
C ALA A 25 -10.63 -6.72 3.04
N GLU A 26 -11.63 -7.15 3.79
CA GLU A 26 -13.01 -7.26 3.30
C GLU A 26 -13.61 -5.86 3.27
N VAL A 27 -13.86 -5.34 2.06
CA VAL A 27 -14.46 -4.02 1.87
C VAL A 27 -15.94 -4.12 2.25
N SER A 28 -16.42 -3.18 3.08
CA SER A 28 -17.84 -3.13 3.43
C SER A 28 -18.69 -2.75 2.22
N GLU A 29 -19.82 -3.42 2.01
CA GLU A 29 -20.78 -3.10 0.95
C GLU A 29 -21.22 -1.63 1.00
N ASP A 30 -21.48 -1.06 2.19
CA ASP A 30 -21.77 0.37 2.38
C ASP A 30 -20.75 1.32 1.72
N PHE A 31 -19.48 0.91 1.64
CA PHE A 31 -18.43 1.73 1.01
C PHE A 31 -18.49 1.65 -0.51
N ILE A 32 -18.89 0.48 -1.04
CA ILE A 32 -19.02 0.20 -2.47
C ILE A 32 -20.31 0.83 -3.01
N GLU A 33 -21.41 0.79 -2.27
CA GLU A 33 -22.70 1.38 -2.65
C GLU A 33 -22.65 2.92 -2.77
N ASP A 34 -21.70 3.58 -2.11
CA ASP A 34 -21.48 5.02 -2.27
C ASP A 34 -20.65 5.31 -3.53
N ASP A 35 -21.34 5.64 -4.62
CA ASP A 35 -20.79 6.01 -5.93
C ASP A 35 -19.64 7.04 -5.86
N PHE A 36 -19.65 7.92 -4.86
CA PHE A 36 -18.57 8.90 -4.70
C PHE A 36 -17.21 8.21 -4.53
N ASN A 37 -17.17 7.10 -3.79
CA ASN A 37 -15.97 6.32 -3.55
C ASN A 37 -15.47 5.58 -4.80
N LEU A 38 -16.36 5.34 -5.78
CA LEU A 38 -16.07 4.63 -7.03
C LEU A 38 -15.73 5.57 -8.21
N THR A 39 -15.79 6.89 -8.00
CA THR A 39 -15.56 7.90 -9.03
C THR A 39 -14.31 7.61 -9.88
N GLY A 40 -14.48 7.57 -11.20
CA GLY A 40 -13.40 7.38 -12.18
C GLY A 40 -12.91 5.94 -12.37
N LEU A 41 -13.48 4.94 -11.69
CA LEU A 41 -13.17 3.52 -11.92
C LEU A 41 -13.84 2.97 -13.18
N GLN A 42 -15.02 3.48 -13.54
CA GLN A 42 -15.78 3.03 -14.72
C GLN A 42 -14.98 3.14 -16.03
N SER A 43 -14.08 4.12 -16.17
CA SER A 43 -13.24 4.25 -17.37
C SER A 43 -11.99 3.35 -17.37
N GLN A 44 -11.72 2.65 -16.28
CA GLN A 44 -10.52 1.81 -16.09
C GLN A 44 -10.84 0.32 -16.18
N VAL A 45 -12.08 -0.08 -15.88
CA VAL A 45 -12.50 -1.49 -15.83
C VAL A 45 -13.47 -1.79 -16.97
N PRO A 46 -13.21 -2.83 -17.79
CA PRO A 46 -14.19 -3.36 -18.75
C PRO A 46 -15.43 -3.89 -18.04
N MET A 47 -16.60 -3.92 -18.70
CA MET A 47 -17.84 -4.52 -18.14
C MET A 47 -18.11 -4.05 -16.69
N TYR A 48 -17.92 -2.75 -16.43
CA TYR A 48 -17.90 -2.21 -15.07
C TYR A 48 -19.21 -2.47 -14.30
N LYS A 49 -20.36 -2.44 -14.98
CA LYS A 49 -21.66 -2.61 -14.32
C LYS A 49 -21.84 -4.06 -13.90
N GLU A 50 -21.60 -4.97 -14.83
CA GLU A 50 -21.71 -6.42 -14.66
C GLU A 50 -20.70 -6.92 -13.62
N ALA A 51 -19.49 -6.34 -13.61
CA ALA A 51 -18.47 -6.61 -12.59
C ALA A 51 -18.88 -6.11 -11.20
N LEU A 52 -19.56 -4.95 -11.11
CA LEU A 52 -20.02 -4.39 -9.85
C LEU A 52 -21.21 -5.19 -9.28
N GLU A 53 -22.15 -5.58 -10.15
CA GLU A 53 -23.28 -6.45 -9.81
C GLU A 53 -22.79 -7.80 -9.27
N MET A 54 -21.78 -8.40 -9.92
CA MET A 54 -21.13 -9.63 -9.43
C MET A 54 -20.48 -9.46 -8.05
N ILE A 55 -19.79 -8.33 -7.78
CA ILE A 55 -19.15 -8.08 -6.47
C ILE A 55 -20.20 -7.94 -5.35
N LEU A 56 -21.36 -7.36 -5.67
CA LEU A 56 -22.45 -7.09 -4.72
C LEU A 56 -23.47 -8.25 -4.64
N ASP A 57 -23.20 -9.39 -5.28
CA ASP A 57 -24.11 -10.54 -5.36
C ASP A 57 -25.54 -10.14 -5.80
N VAL A 58 -25.65 -9.15 -6.70
CA VAL A 58 -26.93 -8.73 -7.28
C VAL A 58 -27.31 -9.76 -8.34
N GLU A 59 -28.44 -10.43 -8.15
CA GLU A 59 -28.97 -11.35 -9.16
C GLU A 59 -29.22 -10.58 -10.46
N PRO A 60 -28.74 -11.07 -11.62
CA PRO A 60 -29.09 -10.47 -12.89
C PRO A 60 -30.61 -10.51 -13.03
N GLU A 61 -31.22 -9.40 -13.48
CA GLU A 61 -32.62 -9.43 -13.86
C GLU A 61 -32.77 -10.50 -14.95
N GLU A 62 -33.62 -11.51 -14.72
CA GLU A 62 -33.91 -12.57 -15.68
C GLU A 62 -34.60 -11.96 -16.92
N GLU A 63 -33.83 -11.31 -17.80
CA GLU A 63 -34.28 -10.90 -19.13
C GLU A 63 -34.27 -12.10 -20.12
N ASP A 64 -33.73 -13.25 -19.69
CA ASP A 64 -33.55 -14.43 -20.54
C ASP A 64 -34.78 -15.39 -20.57
N GLU A 65 -35.69 -15.37 -19.59
CA GLU A 65 -36.88 -16.24 -19.65
C GLU A 65 -37.85 -15.82 -20.77
N ASP A 66 -37.95 -14.52 -21.08
CA ASP A 66 -38.83 -14.00 -22.12
C ASP A 66 -38.25 -14.19 -23.55
N GLU A 67 -36.92 -14.14 -23.72
CA GLU A 67 -36.27 -14.37 -25.03
C GLU A 67 -36.13 -15.87 -25.38
N GLU A 68 -35.98 -16.76 -24.38
CA GLU A 68 -35.97 -18.22 -24.60
C GLU A 68 -37.34 -18.77 -25.01
N GLU A 69 -38.45 -18.25 -24.43
CA GLU A 69 -39.80 -18.63 -24.85
C GLU A 69 -40.13 -18.17 -26.29
N GLU A 70 -39.67 -16.98 -26.71
CA GLU A 70 -39.91 -16.48 -28.08
C GLU A 70 -39.11 -17.26 -29.16
N GLU A 71 -37.88 -17.71 -28.88
CA GLU A 71 -37.10 -18.50 -29.85
C GLU A 71 -37.55 -19.98 -29.94
N GLU A 72 -38.04 -20.58 -28.85
CA GLU A 72 -38.61 -21.95 -28.88
C GLU A 72 -39.93 -22.00 -29.69
N GLU A 73 -40.76 -20.95 -29.62
CA GLU A 73 -41.96 -20.83 -30.46
C GLU A 73 -41.61 -20.70 -31.96
N GLU A 74 -40.55 -19.95 -32.31
CA GLU A 74 -40.09 -19.83 -33.70
C GLU A 74 -39.53 -21.16 -34.27
N ASP A 75 -38.84 -21.96 -33.45
CA ASP A 75 -38.29 -23.26 -33.84
C ASP A 75 -39.38 -24.37 -33.94
N GLU A 76 -40.44 -24.33 -33.12
CA GLU A 76 -41.59 -25.24 -33.25
C GLU A 76 -42.42 -24.98 -34.51
N ASP A 77 -42.55 -23.72 -34.95
CA ASP A 77 -43.25 -23.34 -36.17
C ASP A 77 -42.46 -23.69 -37.47
N GLU A 78 -41.14 -23.88 -37.40
CA GLU A 78 -40.30 -24.27 -38.54
C GLU A 78 -40.31 -25.79 -38.83
N ILE A 79 -40.89 -26.62 -37.95
CA ILE A 79 -40.79 -28.10 -38.02
C ILE A 79 -41.79 -28.79 -38.98
N LEU A 80 -42.54 -28.02 -39.77
CA LEU A 80 -43.47 -28.51 -40.81
C LEU A 80 -42.97 -28.19 -42.23
N GLY A 81 -41.72 -28.53 -42.57
CA GLY A 81 -41.26 -28.40 -43.96
C GLY A 81 -39.83 -28.83 -44.29
N ASP A 82 -39.67 -30.10 -44.67
CA ASP A 82 -38.70 -30.63 -45.64
C ASP A 82 -37.22 -30.86 -45.23
N ASP A 83 -36.66 -31.95 -45.76
CA ASP A 83 -35.37 -32.58 -45.47
C ASP A 83 -34.14 -31.63 -45.38
N LYS A 84 -33.42 -31.61 -44.23
CA LYS A 84 -32.14 -30.88 -44.05
C LYS A 84 -30.92 -31.82 -43.88
N PRO A 85 -29.80 -31.60 -44.60
CA PRO A 85 -28.67 -32.54 -44.66
C PRO A 85 -27.79 -32.54 -43.39
N PRO A 86 -27.00 -33.60 -43.15
CA PRO A 86 -26.21 -33.78 -41.92
C PRO A 86 -24.96 -32.90 -41.96
N GLY A 87 -25.09 -31.64 -41.56
CA GLY A 87 -23.96 -30.70 -41.55
C GLY A 87 -24.08 -29.51 -40.59
N TYR A 88 -25.24 -29.28 -39.97
CA TYR A 88 -25.41 -28.22 -38.99
C TYR A 88 -24.82 -28.64 -37.64
N ARG A 89 -23.54 -28.31 -37.42
CA ARG A 89 -23.03 -28.21 -36.04
C ARG A 89 -23.78 -27.07 -35.35
N ARG A 90 -24.29 -27.39 -34.16
CA ARG A 90 -25.33 -26.70 -33.39
C ARG A 90 -24.98 -25.22 -33.12
N ALA A 91 -25.90 -24.32 -33.46
CA ALA A 91 -25.83 -22.91 -33.09
C ALA A 91 -25.72 -22.73 -31.56
N GLY A 92 -26.40 -23.59 -30.78
CA GLY A 92 -26.31 -23.62 -29.32
C GLY A 92 -24.90 -23.86 -28.77
N GLU A 93 -24.03 -24.59 -29.47
CA GLU A 93 -22.65 -24.86 -29.01
C GLU A 93 -21.74 -23.62 -29.17
N ARG A 94 -22.07 -22.72 -30.11
CA ARG A 94 -21.40 -21.42 -30.28
C ARG A 94 -21.94 -20.35 -29.33
N ARG A 95 -23.23 -20.41 -28.98
CA ARG A 95 -23.86 -19.49 -28.00
C ARG A 95 -23.33 -19.76 -26.59
N HIS A 96 -23.33 -21.02 -26.12
CA HIS A 96 -22.74 -21.40 -24.82
C HIS A 96 -21.26 -21.00 -24.70
N ALA A 97 -20.48 -21.10 -25.77
CA ALA A 97 -19.07 -20.67 -25.77
C ALA A 97 -18.89 -19.15 -25.65
N ARG A 98 -19.85 -18.35 -26.14
CA ARG A 98 -19.85 -16.88 -26.00
C ARG A 98 -20.25 -16.46 -24.59
N VAL A 99 -21.33 -17.03 -24.07
CA VAL A 99 -21.79 -16.78 -22.69
C VAL A 99 -20.69 -17.14 -21.67
N ALA A 100 -20.01 -18.28 -21.87
CA ALA A 100 -18.89 -18.67 -21.02
C ALA A 100 -17.67 -17.73 -21.15
N SER A 101 -17.38 -17.19 -22.34
CA SER A 101 -16.31 -16.21 -22.49
C SER A 101 -16.66 -14.87 -21.83
N ASP A 102 -17.92 -14.44 -21.93
CA ASP A 102 -18.38 -13.19 -21.35
C ASP A 102 -18.36 -13.27 -19.82
N LEU A 103 -18.78 -14.39 -19.23
CA LEU A 103 -18.66 -14.64 -17.79
C LEU A 103 -17.19 -14.56 -17.32
N SER A 104 -16.26 -15.19 -18.03
CA SER A 104 -14.83 -15.14 -17.66
C SER A 104 -14.24 -13.72 -17.72
N VAL A 105 -14.73 -12.89 -18.65
CA VAL A 105 -14.33 -11.49 -18.76
C VAL A 105 -14.90 -10.69 -17.59
N ILE A 106 -16.16 -10.94 -17.22
CA ILE A 106 -16.80 -10.31 -16.06
C ILE A 106 -16.08 -10.68 -14.77
N GLU A 107 -15.76 -11.96 -14.55
CA GLU A 107 -14.98 -12.41 -13.38
C GLU A 107 -13.64 -11.67 -13.29
N SER A 108 -12.87 -11.63 -14.39
CA SER A 108 -11.59 -10.91 -14.40
C SER A 108 -11.74 -9.40 -14.18
N SER A 109 -12.86 -8.82 -14.61
CA SER A 109 -13.19 -7.41 -14.43
C SER A 109 -13.60 -7.12 -12.99
N ALA A 110 -14.31 -8.04 -12.34
CA ALA A 110 -14.69 -7.99 -10.93
C ALA A 110 -13.45 -8.06 -10.02
N GLU A 111 -12.51 -8.97 -10.29
CA GLU A 111 -11.24 -9.02 -9.54
C GLU A 111 -10.44 -7.70 -9.66
N LEU A 112 -10.34 -7.16 -10.88
CA LEU A 112 -9.67 -5.89 -11.13
C LEU A 112 -10.37 -4.73 -10.42
N LEU A 113 -11.70 -4.65 -10.52
CA LEU A 113 -12.51 -3.61 -9.91
C LEU A 113 -12.40 -3.66 -8.39
N TYR A 114 -12.58 -4.84 -7.79
CA TYR A 114 -12.46 -5.03 -6.35
C TYR A 114 -11.07 -4.65 -5.85
N GLY A 115 -10.00 -5.00 -6.58
CA GLY A 115 -8.65 -4.59 -6.26
C GLY A 115 -8.46 -3.06 -6.26
N LEU A 116 -9.03 -2.34 -7.22
CA LEU A 116 -8.99 -0.88 -7.28
C LEU A 116 -9.84 -0.21 -6.19
N ILE A 117 -10.97 -0.81 -5.83
CA ILE A 117 -11.80 -0.38 -4.70
C ILE A 117 -11.02 -0.58 -3.39
N HIS A 118 -10.41 -1.75 -3.20
CA HIS A 118 -9.62 -2.09 -2.04
C HIS A 118 -8.48 -1.10 -1.80
N GLN A 119 -7.77 -0.68 -2.85
CA GLN A 119 -6.73 0.36 -2.78
C GLN A 119 -7.24 1.65 -2.13
N ARG A 120 -8.45 2.08 -2.49
CA ARG A 120 -9.09 3.27 -1.90
C ARG A 120 -9.56 2.97 -0.48
N TYR A 121 -10.21 1.83 -0.27
CA TYR A 121 -10.78 1.44 1.01
C TYR A 121 -9.75 1.39 2.13
N ILE A 122 -8.57 0.80 1.92
CA ILE A 122 -7.54 0.68 2.97
C ILE A 122 -6.92 2.02 3.39
N THR A 123 -7.20 3.10 2.66
CA THR A 123 -6.83 4.48 3.06
C THR A 123 -7.95 5.21 3.81
N SER A 124 -9.17 4.65 3.82
CA SER A 124 -10.29 5.13 4.62
C SER A 124 -10.13 4.76 6.10
N ARG A 125 -10.91 5.40 6.98
CA ARG A 125 -10.91 5.09 8.42
C ARG A 125 -11.26 3.62 8.73
N PRO A 126 -12.35 3.03 8.21
CA PRO A 126 -12.66 1.63 8.49
C PRO A 126 -11.62 0.68 7.89
N GLY A 127 -11.19 0.91 6.63
CA GLY A 127 -10.24 0.01 5.98
C GLY A 127 -8.85 0.02 6.62
N ILE A 128 -8.33 1.18 7.03
CA ILE A 128 -7.02 1.26 7.69
C ILE A 128 -7.03 0.58 9.06
N GLN A 129 -8.17 0.60 9.76
CA GLN A 129 -8.36 -0.09 11.03
C GLN A 129 -8.39 -1.61 10.85
N GLN A 130 -9.10 -2.12 9.84
CA GLN A 130 -9.05 -3.55 9.49
C GLN A 130 -7.63 -4.01 9.15
N MET A 131 -6.89 -3.20 8.39
CA MET A 131 -5.50 -3.51 8.07
C MET A 131 -4.58 -3.47 9.30
N LEU A 132 -4.87 -2.62 10.29
CA LEU A 132 -4.16 -2.60 11.58
C LEU A 132 -4.35 -3.92 12.33
N GLU A 133 -5.59 -4.42 12.43
CA GLU A 133 -5.87 -5.70 13.08
C GLU A 133 -5.10 -6.85 12.41
N LYS A 134 -5.11 -6.91 11.07
CA LYS A 134 -4.32 -7.87 10.29
C LYS A 134 -2.80 -7.70 10.51
N TYR A 135 -2.32 -6.46 10.61
CA TYR A 135 -0.92 -6.17 10.90
C TYR A 135 -0.52 -6.67 12.30
N GLU A 136 -1.37 -6.43 13.31
CA GLU A 136 -1.12 -6.84 14.68
C GLU A 136 -1.09 -8.36 14.86
N MET A 137 -1.94 -9.06 14.10
CA MET A 137 -1.95 -10.53 14.00
C MET A 137 -0.82 -11.10 13.12
N GLN A 138 0.04 -10.25 12.54
CA GLN A 138 1.15 -10.66 11.68
C GLN A 138 0.69 -11.42 10.41
N HIS A 139 -0.50 -11.12 9.89
CA HIS A 139 -1.03 -11.78 8.67
C HIS A 139 -0.17 -11.52 7.43
N PHE A 140 0.49 -10.36 7.36
CA PHE A 140 1.36 -9.98 6.23
C PHE A 140 2.77 -10.56 6.32
N GLY A 141 3.11 -11.24 7.41
CA GLY A 141 4.42 -11.82 7.67
C GLY A 141 5.42 -10.85 8.29
N VAL A 142 6.70 -11.12 8.06
CA VAL A 142 7.82 -10.41 8.70
C VAL A 142 8.94 -10.08 7.73
N CYS A 143 9.76 -9.10 8.12
CA CYS A 143 10.89 -8.67 7.34
C CYS A 143 11.94 -9.79 7.20
N PRO A 144 12.44 -10.07 5.97
CA PRO A 144 13.45 -11.10 5.76
C PRO A 144 14.84 -10.70 6.25
N ARG A 145 15.08 -9.43 6.60
CA ARG A 145 16.37 -8.99 7.14
C ARG A 145 16.55 -9.47 8.57
N VAL A 146 17.62 -10.24 8.79
CA VAL A 146 18.04 -10.74 10.10
C VAL A 146 18.06 -9.66 11.18
N TYR A 147 18.65 -8.48 10.89
CA TYR A 147 18.77 -7.40 11.87
C TYR A 147 17.48 -6.63 12.16
N CYS A 148 16.40 -6.89 11.42
CA CYS A 148 15.06 -6.37 11.74
C CYS A 148 14.34 -7.26 12.76
N ASN A 149 14.94 -8.39 13.17
CA ASN A 149 14.45 -9.28 14.22
C ASN A 149 12.98 -9.74 14.03
N GLY A 150 12.53 -9.94 12.80
CA GLY A 150 11.14 -10.33 12.54
C GLY A 150 10.12 -9.20 12.68
N CYS A 151 10.52 -7.94 12.46
CA CYS A 151 9.60 -6.81 12.34
C CYS A 151 8.46 -7.12 11.35
N ARG A 152 7.22 -6.82 11.74
CA ARG A 152 6.01 -7.01 10.95
C ARG A 152 6.02 -6.06 9.73
N VAL A 153 5.51 -6.54 8.61
CA VAL A 153 5.53 -5.81 7.32
C VAL A 153 4.12 -5.49 6.85
N LEU A 154 3.99 -4.59 5.87
CA LEU A 154 2.72 -4.23 5.24
C LEU A 154 2.75 -4.47 3.74
N PRO A 155 1.65 -4.93 3.13
CA PRO A 155 1.54 -5.01 1.68
C PRO A 155 1.42 -3.59 1.09
N VAL A 156 2.17 -3.31 0.04
CA VAL A 156 2.17 -2.03 -0.68
C VAL A 156 2.41 -2.24 -2.17
N GLY A 157 1.96 -1.28 -2.98
CA GLY A 157 2.30 -1.15 -4.39
C GLY A 157 3.51 -0.25 -4.64
N ARG A 158 4.24 -0.50 -5.73
CA ARG A 158 5.26 0.43 -6.26
C ARG A 158 4.72 1.37 -7.33
N SER A 159 3.52 1.07 -7.82
CA SER A 159 2.78 1.81 -8.83
C SER A 159 1.30 1.71 -8.48
N ASP A 160 0.54 2.76 -8.76
CA ASP A 160 -0.93 2.77 -8.66
C ASP A 160 -1.59 2.35 -9.98
N THR A 161 -0.80 2.10 -11.03
CA THR A 161 -1.27 1.58 -12.31
C THR A 161 -1.24 0.05 -12.31
N PRO A 162 -2.37 -0.64 -12.59
CA PRO A 162 -2.43 -2.09 -12.70
C PRO A 162 -1.50 -2.67 -13.77
N GLY A 163 -1.10 -3.93 -13.59
CA GLY A 163 -0.26 -4.71 -14.49
C GLY A 163 1.23 -4.34 -14.48
N GLN A 164 1.65 -3.37 -13.66
CA GLN A 164 3.05 -2.92 -13.62
C GLN A 164 3.93 -3.83 -12.76
N GLU A 165 3.52 -4.06 -11.51
CA GLU A 165 4.30 -4.87 -10.57
C GLU A 165 3.40 -5.51 -9.52
N THR A 166 3.80 -6.70 -9.07
CA THR A 166 3.12 -7.43 -8.00
C THR A 166 3.30 -6.79 -6.64
N VAL A 167 2.43 -7.12 -5.70
CA VAL A 167 2.48 -6.63 -4.32
C VAL A 167 3.85 -6.82 -3.67
N LYS A 168 4.32 -5.79 -2.95
CA LYS A 168 5.55 -5.80 -2.15
C LYS A 168 5.23 -5.69 -0.68
N LEU A 169 6.20 -6.06 0.15
CA LEU A 169 6.14 -5.96 1.60
C LEU A 169 7.08 -4.85 2.08
N PHE A 170 6.49 -3.79 2.62
CA PHE A 170 7.23 -2.70 3.25
C PHE A 170 7.55 -3.02 4.71
N CYS A 171 8.83 -2.85 5.07
CA CYS A 171 9.27 -2.98 6.45
C CYS A 171 9.54 -1.60 7.08
N PRO A 172 8.79 -1.21 8.14
CA PRO A 172 9.05 0.05 8.83
C PRO A 172 10.38 0.07 9.59
N SER A 173 10.91 -1.10 9.99
CA SER A 173 12.18 -1.19 10.72
C SER A 173 13.41 -0.87 9.86
N CYS A 174 13.40 -1.23 8.59
CA CYS A 174 14.51 -0.95 7.68
C CYS A 174 14.18 -0.02 6.52
N GLN A 175 12.93 0.42 6.39
CA GLN A 175 12.43 1.32 5.35
C GLN A 175 12.75 0.85 3.94
N ASP A 176 12.45 -0.42 3.66
CA ASP A 176 12.80 -1.07 2.41
C ASP A 176 11.69 -2.04 1.98
N LEU A 177 11.65 -2.34 0.69
CA LEU A 177 10.61 -3.16 0.05
C LEU A 177 11.15 -4.56 -0.26
N TYR A 178 10.32 -5.57 0.01
CA TYR A 178 10.64 -6.97 -0.21
C TYR A 178 9.58 -7.63 -1.07
N THR A 179 9.99 -8.56 -1.94
CA THR A 179 9.04 -9.46 -2.60
C THR A 179 8.53 -10.48 -1.56
N PRO A 180 7.22 -10.75 -1.51
CA PRO A 180 6.68 -11.82 -0.67
C PRO A 180 7.43 -13.14 -0.92
N PRO A 181 7.86 -13.86 0.13
CA PRO A 181 8.68 -15.06 -0.02
C PRO A 181 7.87 -16.24 -0.58
N ASN A 182 6.57 -16.29 -0.31
CA ASN A 182 5.68 -17.32 -0.84
C ASN A 182 5.19 -16.91 -2.24
N SER A 183 5.34 -17.81 -3.21
CA SER A 183 4.99 -17.58 -4.61
C SER A 183 3.49 -17.38 -4.86
N ARG A 184 2.62 -17.82 -3.94
CA ARG A 184 1.17 -17.62 -4.07
C ARG A 184 0.75 -16.14 -4.16
N PHE A 185 1.58 -15.24 -3.66
CA PHE A 185 1.34 -13.79 -3.71
C PHE A 185 1.91 -13.13 -4.97
N HIS A 186 2.56 -13.90 -5.86
CA HIS A 186 3.19 -13.34 -7.07
C HIS A 186 2.19 -13.10 -8.21
N SER A 187 0.93 -13.49 -8.06
CA SER A 187 -0.16 -13.13 -8.96
C SER A 187 -0.90 -11.85 -8.53
N VAL A 188 -0.78 -11.43 -7.26
CA VAL A 188 -1.51 -10.30 -6.72
C VAL A 188 -0.87 -8.99 -7.16
N ASP A 189 -1.66 -8.12 -7.79
CA ASP A 189 -1.21 -6.80 -8.25
C ASP A 189 -0.89 -5.87 -7.07
N GLY A 190 0.22 -5.16 -7.14
CA GLY A 190 0.59 -4.17 -6.14
C GLY A 190 -0.29 -2.91 -6.18
N ALA A 191 -0.89 -2.58 -7.33
CA ALA A 191 -1.79 -1.44 -7.48
C ALA A 191 -3.00 -1.53 -6.54
N PHE A 192 -3.45 -2.74 -6.20
CA PHE A 192 -4.57 -2.98 -5.29
C PHE A 192 -4.31 -2.57 -3.83
N PHE A 193 -3.06 -2.32 -3.48
CA PHE A 193 -2.65 -1.76 -2.18
C PHE A 193 -2.18 -0.30 -2.33
N GLY A 194 -1.66 0.04 -3.50
CA GLY A 194 -1.22 1.37 -3.85
C GLY A 194 0.07 1.82 -3.16
N THR A 195 0.57 2.97 -3.60
CA THR A 195 1.83 3.55 -3.13
C THR A 195 1.68 4.34 -1.83
N THR A 196 0.46 4.80 -1.52
CA THR A 196 0.19 5.72 -0.41
C THR A 196 -0.07 5.01 0.91
N PHE A 197 -0.73 3.85 0.88
CA PHE A 197 -1.23 3.13 2.07
C PHE A 197 -0.15 2.93 3.14
N GLY A 198 1.04 2.45 2.77
CA GLY A 198 2.10 2.16 3.74
C GLY A 198 2.55 3.39 4.54
N CYS A 199 2.70 4.55 3.89
CA CYS A 199 3.05 5.80 4.56
C CYS A 199 1.90 6.32 5.43
N LEU A 200 0.68 6.32 4.88
CA LEU A 200 -0.51 6.78 5.60
C LEU A 200 -0.77 5.96 6.86
N PHE A 201 -0.56 4.65 6.80
CA PHE A 201 -0.72 3.74 7.92
C PHE A 201 0.13 4.15 9.13
N PHE A 202 1.44 4.34 8.96
CA PHE A 202 2.31 4.73 10.08
C PHE A 202 2.13 6.19 10.51
N MET A 203 1.63 7.06 9.63
CA MET A 203 1.20 8.42 10.04
C MET A 203 -0.09 8.40 10.88
N THR A 204 -0.98 7.45 10.61
CA THR A 204 -2.24 7.30 11.34
C THR A 204 -2.03 6.64 12.70
N PHE A 205 -1.06 5.74 12.82
CA PHE A 205 -0.72 5.02 14.05
C PHE A 205 0.73 5.30 14.50
N PRO A 206 1.04 6.54 14.94
CA PRO A 206 2.41 6.93 15.32
C PRO A 206 2.94 6.19 16.57
N ASP A 207 2.03 5.70 17.42
CA ASP A 207 2.33 5.00 18.67
C ASP A 207 2.60 3.50 18.47
N LEU A 208 2.42 2.99 17.26
CA LEU A 208 2.63 1.58 16.95
C LEU A 208 4.09 1.19 17.15
N ASP A 209 4.35 0.17 17.96
CA ASP A 209 5.72 -0.29 18.22
C ASP A 209 6.27 -1.08 17.02
N ILE A 210 7.25 -0.50 16.33
CA ILE A 210 7.89 -1.09 15.15
C ILE A 210 8.99 -2.10 15.55
N GLY A 211 9.44 -2.05 16.80
CA GLY A 211 10.44 -2.94 17.34
C GLY A 211 9.93 -4.38 17.41
N SER A 212 10.79 -5.34 17.10
CA SER A 212 10.55 -6.71 17.51
C SER A 212 10.54 -6.75 19.03
N ARG A 213 9.37 -7.01 19.62
CA ARG A 213 9.32 -7.64 20.93
C ARG A 213 10.07 -8.95 20.77
N MET A 214 11.29 -9.01 21.33
CA MET A 214 11.89 -10.27 21.72
C MET A 214 10.95 -10.86 22.77
N ASP A 215 9.85 -11.44 22.33
CA ASP A 215 8.96 -12.15 23.20
C ASP A 215 9.79 -13.32 23.71
N ASN A 216 10.09 -13.30 24.99
CA ASN A 216 10.88 -14.34 25.66
C ASN A 216 10.06 -15.66 25.77
N SER A 217 8.97 -15.77 25.01
CA SER A 217 7.96 -16.82 25.01
C SER A 217 8.40 -18.11 24.29
N LEU A 218 9.70 -18.38 24.22
CA LEU A 218 10.23 -19.71 23.84
C LEU A 218 10.83 -20.48 25.04
N SER A 219 10.58 -20.04 26.28
CA SER A 219 11.15 -20.67 27.48
C SER A 219 10.20 -21.64 28.21
N ALA A 220 9.03 -21.95 27.68
CA ALA A 220 8.12 -22.94 28.27
C ALA A 220 7.96 -24.12 27.31
N LEU A 221 8.88 -25.10 27.40
CA LEU A 221 8.73 -26.54 27.14
C LEU A 221 10.12 -27.17 26.87
N SER A 222 10.91 -27.34 27.93
CA SER A 222 11.99 -28.35 27.95
C SER A 222 12.31 -28.74 29.40
N PRO A 223 12.10 -30.00 29.81
CA PRO A 223 12.46 -30.45 31.14
C PRO A 223 13.96 -30.81 31.22
N THR A 224 14.57 -30.34 32.30
CA THR A 224 15.78 -30.89 32.95
C THR A 224 17.06 -30.96 32.13
N ARG A 225 18.04 -30.13 32.51
CA ARG A 225 19.36 -30.62 32.93
C ARG A 225 20.17 -29.54 33.64
N SER A 226 20.47 -29.81 34.90
CA SER A 226 21.34 -29.02 35.76
C SER A 226 22.79 -29.09 35.28
N SER A 227 23.42 -27.94 35.05
CA SER A 227 24.85 -27.77 35.25
C SER A 227 25.16 -26.31 35.55
N SER A 228 25.47 -26.08 36.82
CA SER A 228 26.05 -24.86 37.39
C SER A 228 27.41 -24.53 36.78
N LEU A 229 27.55 -23.36 36.17
CA LEU A 229 28.82 -22.63 36.12
C LEU A 229 28.53 -21.13 36.20
N THR A 230 29.16 -20.51 37.19
CA THR A 230 29.13 -19.09 37.53
C THR A 230 29.90 -18.27 36.50
N SER A 231 29.20 -17.38 35.81
CA SER A 231 29.80 -16.22 35.14
C SER A 231 28.85 -15.04 35.33
N SER A 232 29.13 -14.25 36.35
CA SER A 232 28.56 -12.93 36.59
C SER A 232 29.04 -11.98 35.48
N SER A 233 28.34 -12.01 34.35
CA SER A 233 28.39 -10.96 33.34
C SER A 233 27.31 -9.93 33.70
N ILE A 234 27.76 -8.72 34.04
CA ILE A 234 26.94 -7.54 34.25
C ILE A 234 26.14 -7.31 32.96
N ASN A 235 24.88 -7.74 32.98
CA ASN A 235 23.93 -7.53 31.90
C ASN A 235 23.37 -6.11 32.09
N ASN A 236 23.97 -5.12 31.42
CA ASN A 236 23.29 -3.85 31.16
C ASN A 236 22.16 -4.13 30.17
N GLN A 237 21.05 -4.67 30.67
CA GLN A 237 19.78 -4.66 29.97
C GLN A 237 19.28 -3.21 29.96
N VAL A 238 19.66 -2.48 28.92
CA VAL A 238 18.95 -1.26 28.54
C VAL A 238 17.61 -1.74 28.00
N SER A 239 16.53 -1.43 28.72
CA SER A 239 15.16 -1.67 28.23
C SER A 239 15.02 -1.06 26.83
N PRO A 240 14.38 -1.75 25.87
CA PRO A 240 14.24 -1.25 24.50
C PRO A 240 13.42 0.05 24.37
N ASP A 241 12.76 0.47 25.45
CA ASP A 241 11.85 1.62 25.51
C ASP A 241 12.48 2.98 25.86
N VAL A 242 13.76 3.03 26.24
CA VAL A 242 14.40 4.28 26.65
C VAL A 242 15.38 4.73 25.55
N PRO A 243 15.16 5.88 24.89
CA PRO A 243 16.15 6.46 24.01
C PRO A 243 17.50 6.60 24.74
N PRO A 244 18.65 6.56 24.04
CA PRO A 244 19.93 6.92 24.63
C PRO A 244 19.79 8.20 25.46
N PRO A 245 20.45 8.35 26.62
CA PRO A 245 20.14 9.36 27.65
C PRO A 245 20.22 10.84 27.23
N ASN A 246 20.52 11.14 25.96
CA ASN A 246 20.61 12.47 25.38
C ASN A 246 19.71 12.67 24.13
N GLN A 247 18.68 11.84 23.93
CA GLN A 247 17.80 11.92 22.76
C GLN A 247 16.37 12.30 23.12
N PRO A 248 15.68 13.09 22.27
CA PRO A 248 14.26 13.37 22.46
C PRO A 248 13.45 12.08 22.34
N VAL A 249 12.39 11.97 23.14
CA VAL A 249 11.47 10.81 23.12
C VAL A 249 10.64 10.81 21.84
N GLU A 250 10.26 12.01 21.37
CA GLU A 250 9.43 12.22 20.18
C GLU A 250 10.00 13.36 19.33
N ILE A 251 9.83 13.25 18.01
CA ILE A 251 10.11 14.29 17.02
C ILE A 251 8.90 14.33 16.08
N ASN A 252 8.32 15.53 15.88
CA ASN A 252 7.15 15.73 15.01
C ASN A 252 5.97 14.78 15.30
N GLY A 253 5.71 14.49 16.58
CA GLY A 253 4.63 13.59 17.01
C GLY A 253 4.89 12.09 16.76
N MET A 254 6.10 11.70 16.33
CA MET A 254 6.50 10.31 16.23
C MET A 254 7.57 9.97 17.28
N ARG A 255 7.42 8.80 17.93
CA ARG A 255 8.41 8.29 18.88
C ARG A 255 9.74 8.01 18.17
N THR A 256 10.85 8.48 18.73
CA THR A 256 12.18 8.34 18.08
C THR A 256 12.70 6.91 18.07
N VAL A 257 12.19 6.05 18.96
CA VAL A 257 12.47 4.60 18.98
C VAL A 257 11.93 3.88 17.74
N ASN A 258 10.88 4.43 17.12
CA ASN A 258 10.22 3.90 15.94
C ASN A 258 10.94 4.27 14.63
N PHE A 259 11.88 5.20 14.66
CA PHE A 259 12.64 5.60 13.48
C PHE A 259 13.62 4.51 13.07
N SER A 260 13.21 3.67 12.11
CA SER A 260 14.07 2.68 11.43
C SER A 260 14.96 1.87 12.40
N PRO A 261 14.40 1.18 13.41
CA PRO A 261 15.18 0.46 14.44
C PRO A 261 16.11 -0.64 13.89
N GLY A 262 15.91 -1.08 12.64
CA GLY A 262 16.72 -2.07 11.94
C GLY A 262 17.92 -1.49 11.19
N LEU A 263 18.16 -0.17 11.30
CA LEU A 263 19.28 0.54 10.67
C LEU A 263 20.27 1.09 11.71
N GLY A 264 21.48 1.42 11.26
CA GLY A 264 22.50 2.06 12.10
C GLY A 264 23.54 1.12 12.73
N PRO A 265 24.32 1.63 13.69
CA PRO A 265 25.42 0.89 14.31
C PRO A 265 24.95 -0.43 14.94
N GLY A 266 25.68 -1.52 14.71
CA GLY A 266 25.34 -2.86 15.21
C GLY A 266 24.26 -3.61 14.40
N ARG A 267 23.59 -2.95 13.45
CA ARG A 267 22.56 -3.55 12.56
C ARG A 267 23.04 -3.75 11.12
N ILE A 268 24.31 -3.49 10.85
CA ILE A 268 24.95 -3.66 9.54
C ILE A 268 25.74 -4.96 9.54
N TYR A 269 25.40 -5.87 8.62
CA TYR A 269 26.12 -7.12 8.46
C TYR A 269 27.60 -6.89 8.10
N GLU A 270 28.47 -7.56 8.84
CA GLU A 270 29.91 -7.51 8.63
C GLU A 270 30.41 -8.85 8.12
N SER A 271 30.77 -8.90 6.83
CA SER A 271 31.31 -10.12 6.23
C SER A 271 32.69 -10.44 6.80
N ARG A 272 32.85 -11.70 7.22
CA ARG A 272 34.10 -12.25 7.75
C ARG A 272 34.42 -13.58 7.08
N ILE A 273 35.69 -13.79 6.76
CA ILE A 273 36.21 -15.04 6.19
C ILE A 273 37.35 -15.49 7.11
N TYR A 274 37.28 -16.72 7.63
CA TYR A 274 38.22 -17.22 8.66
C TYR A 274 38.40 -16.28 9.86
N GLY A 275 37.35 -15.55 10.25
CA GLY A 275 37.38 -14.59 11.36
C GLY A 275 37.88 -13.19 11.00
N PHE A 276 38.50 -13.01 9.83
CA PHE A 276 39.01 -11.72 9.36
C PHE A 276 37.93 -10.96 8.59
N ARG A 277 37.85 -9.65 8.83
CA ARG A 277 36.94 -8.75 8.10
C ARG A 277 37.34 -8.71 6.63
N VAL A 278 36.36 -8.80 5.75
CA VAL A 278 36.60 -8.59 4.32
C VAL A 278 36.89 -7.11 4.07
N SER A 279 38.03 -6.81 3.45
CA SER A 279 38.42 -5.44 3.11
C SER A 279 37.39 -4.76 2.22
N GLU A 280 37.12 -3.48 2.48
CA GLU A 280 36.21 -2.65 1.68
C GLU A 280 36.72 -2.43 0.25
N ARG A 281 38.03 -2.58 0.04
CA ARG A 281 38.65 -2.51 -1.30
C ARG A 281 38.45 -3.80 -2.11
N SER A 282 37.99 -4.88 -1.47
CA SER A 282 37.74 -6.16 -2.16
C SER A 282 36.60 -6.03 -3.16
N ARG A 283 36.65 -6.80 -4.26
CA ARG A 283 35.55 -6.90 -5.22
C ARG A 283 34.27 -7.37 -4.52
N SER A 284 34.38 -8.40 -3.68
CA SER A 284 33.31 -8.96 -2.83
C SER A 284 33.19 -8.26 -1.48
N GLY A 285 33.77 -7.07 -1.34
CA GLY A 285 33.64 -6.25 -0.13
C GLY A 285 32.21 -5.77 0.06
N PRO A 286 31.84 -5.37 1.30
CA PRO A 286 30.50 -4.85 1.59
C PRO A 286 30.21 -3.58 0.78
N ARG A 287 29.17 -3.62 -0.07
CA ARG A 287 28.70 -2.50 -0.90
C ARG A 287 27.50 -1.81 -0.28
N MET A 288 27.28 -0.55 -0.66
CA MET A 288 26.07 0.21 -0.33
C MET A 288 25.76 0.27 1.17
N LYS A 289 26.79 0.30 2.04
CA LYS A 289 26.61 0.44 3.49
C LYS A 289 25.80 1.68 3.87
N TRP A 290 25.94 2.75 3.08
CA TRP A 290 25.26 4.02 3.27
C TRP A 290 23.73 3.90 3.30
N LEU A 291 23.14 2.98 2.52
CA LEU A 291 21.70 2.67 2.56
C LEU A 291 21.23 2.13 3.93
N ARG A 292 22.17 1.70 4.77
CA ARG A 292 21.89 1.09 6.09
C ARG A 292 22.45 1.91 7.24
N MET A 293 23.03 3.06 6.95
CA MET A 293 23.51 4.00 7.95
C MET A 293 22.32 4.75 8.55
N LYS A 294 22.38 4.96 9.86
CA LYS A 294 21.47 5.82 10.61
C LYS A 294 22.34 6.68 11.53
N PRO A 295 22.08 8.00 11.62
CA PRO A 295 22.77 8.86 12.57
C PRO A 295 22.67 8.31 13.99
N ILE A 296 23.74 8.51 14.77
CA ILE A 296 23.72 8.14 16.19
C ILE A 296 22.81 9.11 16.94
N ASP A 297 22.95 10.41 16.70
CA ASP A 297 22.05 11.43 17.22
C ASP A 297 20.83 11.60 16.30
N ILE A 298 19.66 11.24 16.81
CA ILE A 298 18.42 11.29 16.06
C ILE A 298 17.96 12.73 15.76
N ARG A 299 18.46 13.72 16.51
CA ARG A 299 18.17 15.14 16.28
C ARG A 299 18.66 15.63 14.91
N GLU A 300 19.63 14.95 14.31
CA GLU A 300 20.09 15.27 12.95
C GLU A 300 18.99 15.06 11.89
N LEU A 301 18.01 14.20 12.18
CA LEU A 301 16.85 13.94 11.33
C LEU A 301 15.72 14.96 11.50
N ASP A 302 15.78 15.82 12.53
CA ASP A 302 14.79 16.87 12.73
C ASP A 302 15.07 18.05 11.78
N GLU A 303 14.56 17.94 10.56
CA GLU A 303 14.72 18.95 9.52
C GLU A 303 14.08 20.30 9.90
N MET A 304 12.98 20.30 10.66
CA MET A 304 12.29 21.52 11.09
C MET A 304 13.15 22.31 12.08
N SER A 305 13.61 21.65 13.15
CA SER A 305 14.52 22.29 14.13
C SER A 305 15.79 22.81 13.47
N ARG A 306 16.32 22.08 12.46
CA ARG A 306 17.50 22.53 11.70
C ARG A 306 17.19 23.74 10.83
N TYR A 307 16.03 23.78 10.18
CA TYR A 307 15.60 24.91 9.38
C TYR A 307 15.41 26.15 10.24
N GLU A 308 14.71 26.03 11.37
CA GLU A 308 14.51 27.11 12.35
C GLU A 308 15.82 27.61 12.92
N ALA A 309 16.77 26.73 13.26
CA ALA A 309 18.10 27.15 13.72
C ALA A 309 18.88 27.97 12.66
N LEU A 310 18.60 27.76 11.38
CA LEU A 310 19.24 28.47 10.27
C LEU A 310 18.48 29.74 9.83
N HIS A 311 17.15 29.80 10.02
CA HIS A 311 16.28 30.84 9.46
C HIS A 311 15.41 31.57 10.50
N GLY A 312 15.38 31.11 11.76
CA GLY A 312 14.47 31.57 12.82
C GLY A 312 14.71 32.99 13.35
N GLU A 313 15.80 33.64 12.96
CA GLU A 313 16.04 35.06 13.24
C GLU A 313 15.51 36.00 12.12
N ALA A 314 14.96 35.47 11.02
CA ALA A 314 14.62 36.29 9.86
C ALA A 314 13.17 36.80 9.78
N ASP A 315 12.21 36.22 10.51
CA ASP A 315 10.78 36.51 10.29
C ASP A 315 9.94 36.71 11.57
N ASN A 316 10.54 37.11 12.69
CA ASN A 316 9.76 37.49 13.90
C ASN A 316 9.20 38.94 13.85
N ASP A 317 9.15 39.56 12.67
CA ASP A 317 8.54 40.89 12.45
C ASP A 317 7.17 40.80 11.71
N GLY A 318 6.57 39.60 11.64
CA GLY A 318 5.34 39.34 10.87
C GLY A 318 4.05 39.27 11.67
N ASP A 319 4.08 38.65 12.85
CA ASP A 319 2.88 38.45 13.67
C ASP A 319 2.75 39.55 14.73
N THR A 320 2.65 40.79 14.26
CA THR A 320 2.12 41.85 15.11
C THR A 320 0.61 41.66 15.20
N GLU A 321 0.13 41.32 16.40
CA GLU A 321 -1.25 41.33 16.87
C GLU A 321 -2.23 42.05 15.92
N MET A 322 -3.31 41.36 15.53
CA MET A 322 -4.56 41.98 15.07
C MET A 322 -5.25 42.70 16.25
N GLY A 323 -4.56 43.70 16.80
CA GLY A 323 -5.06 44.67 17.77
C GLY A 323 -5.70 45.83 17.01
N SER A 324 -6.96 46.12 17.36
CA SER A 324 -7.77 47.19 16.76
C SER A 324 -7.08 48.56 16.83
N GLY A 325 -6.63 49.09 15.68
CA GLY A 325 -6.06 50.45 15.62
C GLY A 325 -5.83 50.99 14.20
N ASN A 326 -6.72 51.88 13.74
CA ASN A 326 -6.60 52.83 12.61
C ASN A 326 -5.88 52.37 11.31
N GLY A 327 -6.66 51.80 10.39
CA GLY A 327 -6.25 51.21 9.11
C GLY A 327 -5.75 52.13 7.98
N ALA A 328 -5.44 53.40 8.21
CA ALA A 328 -4.99 54.30 7.12
C ALA A 328 -3.45 54.28 6.89
N ALA A 329 -2.66 54.04 7.94
CA ALA A 329 -1.19 54.05 7.84
C ALA A 329 -0.63 52.70 7.32
N ALA A 330 -1.26 51.58 7.70
CA ALA A 330 -0.83 50.23 7.33
C ALA A 330 -0.99 49.95 5.83
N GLN A 331 -2.04 50.51 5.19
CA GLN A 331 -2.30 50.30 3.77
C GLN A 331 -1.24 50.96 2.88
N ASN A 332 -0.75 52.14 3.26
CA ASN A 332 0.30 52.85 2.52
C ASN A 332 1.67 52.17 2.66
N ALA A 333 1.97 51.55 3.81
CA ALA A 333 3.20 50.78 4.02
C ALA A 333 3.23 49.49 3.18
N ALA A 334 2.09 48.78 3.07
CA ALA A 334 1.97 47.59 2.25
C ALA A 334 2.13 47.90 0.74
N ILE A 335 1.57 49.01 0.26
CA ILE A 335 1.70 49.45 -1.14
C ILE A 335 3.14 49.88 -1.46
N ALA A 336 3.85 50.50 -0.52
CA ALA A 336 5.26 50.88 -0.68
C ALA A 336 6.19 49.65 -0.74
N ARG A 337 5.90 48.58 0.03
CA ARG A 337 6.67 47.32 -0.01
C ARG A 337 6.49 46.56 -1.33
N ARG A 338 5.29 46.57 -1.93
CA ARG A 338 5.05 45.99 -3.27
C ARG A 338 5.84 46.67 -4.41
N LYS A 339 6.20 47.94 -4.26
CA LYS A 339 6.98 48.69 -5.26
C LYS A 339 8.49 48.43 -5.18
N LYS A 340 8.98 47.72 -4.15
CA LYS A 340 10.41 47.40 -3.97
C LYS A 340 10.79 45.96 -4.31
N ALA A 341 9.82 45.11 -4.69
CA ALA A 341 10.14 43.78 -5.23
C ALA A 341 10.79 43.95 -6.62
N PRO A 342 11.99 43.39 -6.89
CA PRO A 342 12.59 43.47 -8.20
C PRO A 342 11.72 42.68 -9.19
N MET A 343 11.17 43.37 -10.19
CA MET A 343 10.53 42.74 -11.35
C MET A 343 11.52 41.75 -11.97
N ARG A 344 11.22 40.46 -11.85
CA ARG A 344 11.97 39.40 -12.53
C ARG A 344 11.73 39.55 -14.03
N ARG A 345 12.61 40.28 -14.73
CA ARG A 345 12.60 40.33 -16.21
C ARG A 345 12.74 38.90 -16.71
N ARG A 346 11.69 38.41 -17.37
CA ARG A 346 11.69 37.15 -18.13
C ARG A 346 12.79 37.30 -19.19
N ARG A 347 13.90 36.55 -19.07
CA ARG A 347 14.88 36.44 -20.15
C ARG A 347 14.17 35.78 -21.32
N TYR A 348 13.99 36.54 -22.39
CA TYR A 348 13.64 36.04 -23.72
C TYR A 348 14.87 35.30 -24.27
N ASN A 349 14.72 34.01 -24.55
CA ASN A 349 15.72 33.20 -25.24
C ASN A 349 15.28 33.08 -26.71
N PRO A 350 16.02 33.57 -27.72
CA PRO A 350 15.51 33.64 -29.09
C PRO A 350 15.57 32.33 -29.90
N ASP A 351 16.14 31.23 -29.37
CA ASP A 351 16.60 30.12 -30.23
C ASP A 351 15.81 28.81 -30.18
N GLN A 352 14.51 28.83 -29.85
CA GLN A 352 13.67 27.63 -30.04
C GLN A 352 12.28 27.99 -30.58
N MET A 353 12.23 28.27 -31.88
CA MET A 353 11.01 28.07 -32.68
C MET A 353 11.32 27.13 -33.83
N SER A 354 10.38 26.19 -34.02
CA SER A 354 10.17 25.32 -35.17
C SER A 354 11.13 24.15 -35.35
N ILE A 355 10.61 22.94 -35.10
CA ILE A 355 10.40 21.93 -36.15
C ILE A 355 9.35 20.95 -35.61
N ASN A 356 8.12 21.11 -36.11
CA ASN A 356 7.19 20.02 -36.39
C ASN A 356 6.30 20.50 -37.52
N GLY A 357 6.40 19.84 -38.67
CA GLY A 357 5.63 20.12 -39.88
C GLY A 357 6.06 19.17 -40.99
N ALA A 358 5.16 18.27 -41.34
CA ALA A 358 5.31 17.19 -42.30
C ALA A 358 5.39 17.66 -43.77
N GLU A 359 5.99 16.81 -44.62
CA GLU A 359 5.42 16.17 -45.82
C GLU A 359 6.40 16.03 -47.01
N ALA A 360 6.27 14.87 -47.65
CA ALA A 360 6.44 14.54 -49.07
C ALA A 360 7.77 14.82 -49.80
N GLY A 361 8.31 13.74 -50.38
CA GLY A 361 9.39 13.72 -51.37
C GLY A 361 9.79 12.29 -51.70
#